data_AF-G0MU80-F1
#
_entry.id   AF-G0MU80-F1
#
_cell.length_a   1.000
_cell.length_b   1.000
_cell.length_c   1.000
_cell.angle_alpha   90.00
_cell.angle_beta   90.00
_cell.angle_gamma   90.00
#
_symmetry.space_group_name_H-M   'P 1'
#
loop_
_entity.id
_entity.type
_entity.pdbx_description
1 polymer ?
#
loop_
_entity_poly.entity_id
_entity_poly.type
_entity_poly.pdbx_seq_one_letter_code
_entity_poly.pdbx_strand_id
1 'polypeptide(L)'
;MSITWFILNGFEVNPDFYKCSEDLTSRPVGVRRPFWGAYFFLSGVSILILYSICFFAIATSDLMRTPAYKTMFVLGIYDLFSTCMHSVATGILGYYGVAYCDYPRLNLIFGSIALGSWMGCCITSLTLAVIRICDVCPTLKVKKLFEGRRIYVFIFLFWAYGMYAAFLSKPVTFSSSYMSWFFDPQIGNNPSLYVNLAHTFNNGLMAVGTVILYGYLAYLSLQKSGTVGTGQLSKYQILLQAFFFCIFHLIGSILYVYMQFVSAPEFLVLISQLAWQFGTGMTTQA
;
A
#
# COMPACT_ATOMS: atom_id res chain seq x y z
N MET A 1 -15.35 4.61 -13.06
CA MET A 1 -14.52 4.23 -14.22
C MET A 1 -13.30 3.47 -13.71
N SER A 2 -12.91 2.37 -14.36
CA SER A 2 -11.66 1.64 -14.08
C SER A 2 -10.62 1.91 -15.18
N ILE A 3 -9.34 1.61 -14.94
CA ILE A 3 -8.31 1.78 -15.98
C ILE A 3 -8.52 0.81 -17.15
N THR A 4 -9.19 -0.33 -16.94
CA THR A 4 -9.59 -1.22 -18.05
C THR A 4 -10.52 -0.48 -19.02
N TRP A 5 -11.51 0.25 -18.50
CA TRP A 5 -12.37 1.09 -19.34
C TRP A 5 -11.57 2.15 -20.09
N PHE A 6 -10.63 2.82 -19.41
CA PHE A 6 -9.74 3.81 -20.02
C PHE A 6 -8.91 3.24 -21.18
N ILE A 7 -8.35 2.05 -21.03
CA ILE A 7 -7.56 1.38 -22.08
C ILE A 7 -8.45 0.96 -23.26
N LEU A 8 -9.62 0.36 -22.98
CA LEU A 8 -10.54 -0.11 -24.02
C LEU A 8 -11.17 1.02 -24.84
N ASN A 9 -11.19 2.24 -24.30
CA ASN A 9 -11.71 3.43 -24.99
C ASN A 9 -10.57 4.34 -25.50
N GLY A 10 -9.45 3.77 -25.91
CA GLY A 10 -8.40 4.51 -26.62
C GLY A 10 -7.63 5.52 -25.76
N PHE A 11 -7.48 5.27 -24.45
CA PHE A 11 -6.82 6.17 -23.50
C PHE A 11 -7.52 7.52 -23.31
N GLU A 12 -8.84 7.52 -23.50
CA GLU A 12 -9.70 8.66 -23.19
C GLU A 12 -10.25 8.56 -21.76
N VAL A 13 -10.25 9.69 -21.06
CA VAL A 13 -10.86 9.79 -19.74
C VAL A 13 -12.37 9.80 -19.89
N ASN A 14 -13.09 9.16 -18.95
CA ASN A 14 -14.54 9.09 -19.05
C ASN A 14 -15.14 10.51 -19.01
N PRO A 15 -15.95 10.87 -20.02
CA PRO A 15 -16.44 12.24 -20.19
C PRO A 15 -17.38 12.67 -19.06
N ASP A 16 -18.09 11.74 -18.44
CA ASP A 16 -19.10 12.03 -17.41
C ASP A 16 -18.49 12.20 -16.02
N PHE A 17 -17.41 11.47 -15.73
CA PHE A 17 -16.83 11.39 -14.39
C PHE A 17 -15.44 12.00 -14.26
N TYR A 18 -14.63 12.07 -15.31
CA TYR A 18 -13.21 12.41 -15.18
C TYR A 18 -12.75 13.52 -16.14
N LYS A 19 -13.70 14.12 -16.88
CA LYS A 19 -13.45 15.24 -17.79
C LYS A 19 -13.27 16.53 -17.01
N CYS A 20 -12.18 17.21 -17.28
CA CYS A 20 -11.96 18.56 -16.78
C CYS A 20 -12.83 19.57 -17.53
N SER A 21 -13.43 20.50 -16.79
CA SER A 21 -14.16 21.64 -17.35
C SER A 21 -13.24 22.51 -18.21
N GLU A 22 -13.79 23.16 -19.23
CA GLU A 22 -13.07 24.15 -20.04
C GLU A 22 -12.80 25.43 -19.25
N ASP A 23 -13.65 25.77 -18.30
CA ASP A 23 -13.48 26.90 -17.40
C ASP A 23 -12.38 26.63 -16.36
N LEU A 24 -11.30 27.40 -16.43
CA LEU A 24 -10.15 27.30 -15.52
C LEU A 24 -10.53 27.53 -14.05
N THR A 25 -11.55 28.34 -13.75
CA THR A 25 -11.93 28.66 -12.37
C THR A 25 -12.56 27.47 -11.64
N SER A 26 -13.12 26.53 -12.40
CA SER A 26 -13.74 25.30 -11.89
C SER A 26 -12.76 24.13 -11.76
N ARG A 27 -11.51 24.29 -12.21
CA ARG A 27 -10.47 23.24 -12.16
C ARG A 27 -9.81 23.19 -10.78
N PRO A 28 -9.36 22.00 -10.34
CA PRO A 28 -8.54 21.89 -9.15
C PRO A 28 -7.26 22.71 -9.34
N VAL A 29 -6.95 23.57 -8.37
CA VAL A 29 -5.77 24.44 -8.40
C VAL A 29 -4.55 23.64 -7.95
N GLY A 30 -3.49 23.71 -8.76
CA GLY A 30 -2.20 23.13 -8.43
C GLY A 30 -1.46 23.97 -7.38
N VAL A 31 -1.04 23.35 -6.27
CA VAL A 31 -0.31 24.05 -5.19
C VAL A 31 1.11 23.52 -5.11
N ARG A 32 2.09 24.38 -5.38
CA ARG A 32 3.51 24.01 -5.27
C ARG A 32 3.91 23.85 -3.81
N ARG A 33 4.36 22.65 -3.43
CA ARG A 33 4.84 22.34 -2.08
C ARG A 33 6.28 21.84 -2.14
N PRO A 34 7.27 22.73 -2.38
CA PRO A 34 8.64 22.33 -2.67
C PRO A 34 9.30 21.57 -1.51
N PHE A 35 9.03 21.97 -0.26
CA PHE A 35 9.56 21.28 0.93
C PHE A 35 9.07 19.84 1.03
N TRP A 36 7.75 19.63 1.03
CA TRP A 36 7.14 18.30 1.11
C TRP A 36 7.45 17.46 -0.13
N GLY A 37 7.45 18.07 -1.32
CA GLY A 37 7.82 17.41 -2.57
C GLY A 37 9.25 16.87 -2.54
N ALA A 38 10.22 17.69 -2.12
CA ALA A 38 11.60 17.28 -1.96
C ALA A 38 11.74 16.19 -0.88
N TYR A 39 11.04 16.32 0.25
CA TYR A 39 11.02 15.31 1.31
C TYR A 39 10.55 13.94 0.77
N PHE A 40 9.37 13.87 0.17
CA PHE A 40 8.81 12.61 -0.34
C PHE A 40 9.69 11.99 -1.44
N PHE A 41 10.28 12.81 -2.31
CA PHE A 41 11.19 12.33 -3.33
C PHE A 41 12.48 11.74 -2.74
N LEU A 42 13.18 12.49 -1.89
CA LEU A 42 14.47 12.05 -1.31
C LEU A 42 14.30 10.84 -0.39
N SER A 43 13.28 10.87 0.47
CA SER A 43 12.96 9.72 1.33
C SER A 43 12.50 8.51 0.52
N GLY A 44 11.71 8.72 -0.55
CA GLY A 44 11.30 7.67 -1.48
C GLY A 44 12.47 6.98 -2.18
N VAL A 45 13.41 7.76 -2.72
CA VAL A 45 14.62 7.23 -3.35
C VAL A 45 15.46 6.44 -2.33
N SER A 46 15.60 6.97 -1.12
CA SER A 46 16.32 6.28 -0.03
C SER A 46 15.66 4.94 0.33
N ILE A 47 14.33 4.93 0.49
CA ILE A 47 13.55 3.71 0.76
C ILE A 47 13.71 2.73 -0.40
N LEU A 48 13.58 3.15 -1.65
CA LEU A 48 13.74 2.28 -2.83
C LEU A 48 15.11 1.62 -2.89
N ILE A 49 16.19 2.34 -2.58
CA ILE A 49 17.55 1.79 -2.55
C ILE A 49 17.64 0.69 -1.49
N LEU A 50 17.24 0.99 -0.25
CA LEU A 50 17.27 0.02 0.85
C LEU A 50 16.41 -1.20 0.54
N TYR A 51 15.22 -0.96 0.03
CA TYR A 51 14.25 -1.99 -0.29
C TYR A 51 14.75 -2.89 -1.43
N SER A 52 15.41 -2.33 -2.46
CA SER A 52 16.01 -3.08 -3.55
C SER A 52 17.14 -4.00 -3.08
N ILE A 53 17.96 -3.53 -2.13
CA ILE A 53 19.03 -4.34 -1.52
C ILE A 53 18.43 -5.52 -0.76
N CYS A 54 17.43 -5.27 0.10
CA CYS A 54 16.74 -6.32 0.85
C CYS A 54 16.02 -7.30 -0.08
N PHE A 55 15.36 -6.80 -1.12
CA PHE A 55 14.67 -7.60 -2.12
C PHE A 55 15.61 -8.55 -2.85
N PHE A 56 16.79 -8.06 -3.28
CA PHE A 56 17.80 -8.89 -3.91
C PHE A 56 18.34 -9.96 -2.96
N ALA A 57 18.62 -9.61 -1.70
CA ALA A 57 19.08 -10.55 -0.69
C ALA A 57 18.05 -11.68 -0.44
N ILE A 58 16.76 -11.34 -0.36
CA ILE A 58 15.67 -12.32 -0.26
C ILE A 58 15.65 -13.22 -1.51
N ALA A 59 15.72 -12.62 -2.70
CA ALA A 59 15.67 -13.35 -3.98
C ALA A 59 16.80 -14.38 -4.13
N THR A 60 17.99 -14.08 -3.61
CA THR A 60 19.16 -14.97 -3.65
C THR A 60 19.27 -15.92 -2.46
N SER A 61 18.37 -15.82 -1.46
CA SER A 61 18.45 -16.63 -0.25
C SER A 61 18.02 -18.07 -0.49
N ASP A 62 18.77 -19.02 0.08
CA ASP A 62 18.39 -20.45 0.09
C ASP A 62 17.03 -20.70 0.80
N LEU A 63 16.61 -19.76 1.66
CA LEU A 63 15.32 -19.80 2.37
C LEU A 63 14.12 -19.51 1.46
N MET A 64 14.32 -19.15 0.19
CA MET A 64 13.26 -18.99 -0.83
C MET A 64 12.40 -20.24 -1.04
N ARG A 65 12.83 -21.39 -0.52
CA ARG A 65 12.03 -22.63 -0.49
C ARG A 65 10.87 -22.55 0.51
N THR A 66 10.99 -21.72 1.54
CA THR A 66 9.98 -21.56 2.60
C THR A 66 8.78 -20.72 2.14
N PRO A 67 7.56 -20.98 2.63
CA PRO A 67 6.38 -20.20 2.26
C PRO A 67 6.47 -18.73 2.70
N ALA A 68 7.13 -18.46 3.83
CA ALA A 68 7.35 -17.10 4.32
C ALA A 68 8.19 -16.26 3.34
N TYR A 69 9.35 -16.76 2.91
CA TYR A 69 10.22 -16.04 1.96
C TYR A 69 9.56 -15.84 0.59
N LYS A 70 8.80 -16.83 0.08
CA LYS A 70 8.02 -16.66 -1.15
C LYS A 70 6.98 -15.54 -1.04
N THR A 71 6.33 -15.44 0.12
CA THR A 71 5.32 -14.40 0.40
C THR A 71 5.99 -13.03 0.56
N MET A 72 7.14 -12.97 1.24
CA MET A 72 7.95 -11.75 1.36
C MET A 72 8.47 -11.25 0.02
N PHE A 73 8.84 -12.15 -0.89
CA PHE A 73 9.25 -11.78 -2.24
C PHE A 73 8.09 -11.10 -3.01
N VAL A 74 6.88 -11.67 -2.96
CA VAL A 74 5.70 -11.06 -3.60
C VAL A 74 5.34 -9.72 -2.95
N LEU A 75 5.37 -9.65 -1.62
CA LEU A 75 5.15 -8.41 -0.88
C LEU A 75 6.15 -7.34 -1.32
N GLY A 76 7.41 -7.74 -1.50
CA GLY A 76 8.46 -6.84 -1.92
C GLY A 76 8.25 -6.23 -3.31
N ILE A 77 7.67 -6.98 -4.24
CA ILE A 77 7.31 -6.43 -5.55
C ILE A 77 6.23 -5.35 -5.41
N TYR A 78 5.20 -5.61 -4.60
CA TYR A 78 4.15 -4.62 -4.38
C TYR A 78 4.65 -3.38 -3.65
N ASP A 79 5.50 -3.54 -2.63
CA ASP A 79 6.08 -2.44 -1.89
C ASP A 79 6.96 -1.55 -2.78
N LEU A 80 7.72 -2.11 -3.74
CA LEU A 80 8.47 -1.33 -4.74
C LEU A 80 7.55 -0.44 -5.59
N PHE A 81 6.45 -1.00 -6.12
CA PHE A 81 5.48 -0.22 -6.89
C PHE A 81 4.77 0.83 -6.02
N SER A 82 4.40 0.44 -4.80
CA SER A 82 3.78 1.33 -3.82
C SER A 82 4.69 2.53 -3.53
N THR A 83 5.98 2.31 -3.23
CA THR A 83 6.94 3.39 -2.94
C THR A 83 7.17 4.32 -4.13
N CYS A 84 7.18 3.79 -5.35
CA CYS A 84 7.21 4.62 -6.55
C CYS A 84 6.01 5.58 -6.58
N MET A 85 4.83 5.15 -6.15
CA MET A 85 3.62 5.98 -6.19
C MET A 85 3.50 6.91 -4.98
N HIS A 86 3.52 6.38 -3.75
CA HIS A 86 3.27 7.19 -2.55
C HIS A 86 4.43 8.11 -2.18
N SER A 87 5.65 7.84 -2.63
CA SER A 87 6.82 8.69 -2.37
C SER A 87 7.33 9.40 -3.62
N VAL A 88 7.82 8.66 -4.63
CA VAL A 88 8.52 9.27 -5.76
C VAL A 88 7.57 10.11 -6.62
N ALA A 89 6.44 9.55 -7.05
CA ALA A 89 5.45 10.27 -7.84
C ALA A 89 4.81 11.42 -7.03
N THR A 90 4.38 11.16 -5.79
CA THR A 90 3.90 12.20 -4.86
C THR A 90 4.90 13.36 -4.73
N GLY A 91 6.20 13.04 -4.58
CA GLY A 91 7.26 14.02 -4.42
C GLY A 91 7.44 14.90 -5.65
N ILE A 92 7.54 14.29 -6.83
CA ILE A 92 7.69 15.01 -8.10
C ILE A 92 6.45 15.86 -8.39
N LEU A 93 5.26 15.26 -8.35
CA LEU A 93 4.01 15.95 -8.66
C LEU A 93 3.75 17.10 -7.68
N GLY A 94 4.03 16.91 -6.39
CA GLY A 94 3.87 17.93 -5.38
C GLY A 94 4.92 19.06 -5.44
N TYR A 95 6.16 18.75 -5.84
CA TYR A 95 7.21 19.76 -6.02
C TYR A 95 6.85 20.75 -7.15
N TYR A 96 6.34 20.23 -8.26
CA TYR A 96 5.86 21.05 -9.38
C TYR A 96 4.45 21.60 -9.18
N GLY A 97 3.72 21.14 -8.17
CA GLY A 97 2.35 21.59 -7.88
C GLY A 97 1.35 21.13 -8.93
N VAL A 98 1.53 19.94 -9.48
CA VAL A 98 0.67 19.38 -10.52
C VAL A 98 -0.74 19.14 -9.98
N ALA A 99 -1.74 19.66 -10.68
CA ALA A 99 -3.14 19.33 -10.46
C ALA A 99 -3.58 18.14 -11.32
N TYR A 100 -4.71 17.53 -10.99
CA TYR A 100 -5.27 16.44 -11.78
C TYR A 100 -5.46 16.83 -13.26
N CYS A 101 -5.99 18.03 -13.52
CA CYS A 101 -6.32 18.49 -14.88
C CYS A 101 -5.12 18.85 -15.75
N ASP A 102 -3.91 18.96 -15.21
CA ASP A 102 -2.70 19.18 -16.02
C ASP A 102 -2.33 17.90 -16.77
N TYR A 103 -2.42 16.75 -16.10
CA TYR A 103 -2.07 15.44 -16.65
C TYR A 103 -3.06 14.36 -16.18
N PRO A 104 -4.33 14.40 -16.64
CA PRO A 104 -5.38 13.50 -16.13
C PRO A 104 -5.10 12.04 -16.45
N ARG A 105 -4.59 11.74 -17.65
CA ARG A 105 -4.19 10.39 -18.07
C ARG A 105 -3.11 9.79 -17.17
N LEU A 106 -2.07 10.57 -16.89
CA LEU A 106 -0.97 10.15 -16.02
C LEU A 106 -1.45 9.88 -14.60
N ASN A 107 -2.29 10.78 -14.07
CA ASN A 107 -2.89 10.63 -12.74
C ASN A 107 -3.69 9.34 -12.60
N LEU A 108 -4.51 9.00 -13.60
CA LEU A 108 -5.31 7.76 -13.58
C LEU A 108 -4.42 6.51 -13.60
N ILE A 109 -3.35 6.50 -14.42
CA ILE A 109 -2.42 5.38 -14.50
C ILE A 109 -1.69 5.22 -13.16
N PHE A 110 -1.10 6.29 -12.62
CA PHE A 110 -0.40 6.24 -11.34
C PHE A 110 -1.33 5.87 -10.20
N GLY A 111 -2.54 6.41 -10.20
CA GLY A 111 -3.56 6.09 -9.22
C GLY A 111 -3.97 4.62 -9.21
N SER A 112 -4.11 4.02 -10.40
CA SER A 112 -4.39 2.59 -10.53
C SER A 112 -3.24 1.72 -10.02
N ILE A 113 -2.00 2.07 -10.35
CA ILE A 113 -0.81 1.37 -9.84
C ILE A 113 -0.79 1.48 -8.31
N ALA A 114 -0.99 2.67 -7.77
CA ALA A 114 -0.95 2.94 -6.34
C ALA A 114 -1.98 2.10 -5.57
N LEU A 115 -3.24 2.10 -6.04
CA LEU A 115 -4.32 1.32 -5.44
C LEU A 115 -4.07 -0.19 -5.54
N GLY A 116 -3.64 -0.66 -6.72
CA GLY A 116 -3.32 -2.06 -6.96
C GLY A 116 -2.21 -2.57 -6.08
N SER A 117 -1.10 -1.81 -5.98
CA SER A 117 0.01 -2.14 -5.10
C SER A 117 -0.42 -2.13 -3.64
N TRP A 118 -1.20 -1.14 -3.18
CA TRP A 118 -1.67 -1.06 -1.80
C TRP A 118 -2.51 -2.29 -1.42
N MET A 119 -3.54 -2.60 -2.21
CA MET A 119 -4.42 -3.75 -1.94
C MET A 119 -3.65 -5.08 -2.04
N GLY A 120 -2.70 -5.18 -2.97
CA GLY A 120 -1.78 -6.32 -3.09
C GLY A 120 -0.88 -6.50 -1.85
N CYS A 121 -0.28 -5.41 -1.34
CA CYS A 121 0.50 -5.41 -0.11
C CYS A 121 -0.35 -5.91 1.07
N CYS A 122 -1.57 -5.39 1.19
CA CYS A 122 -2.50 -5.68 2.28
C CYS A 122 -2.74 -7.19 2.43
N ILE A 123 -3.27 -7.86 1.40
CA ILE A 123 -3.57 -9.29 1.47
C ILE A 123 -2.31 -10.15 1.68
N THR A 124 -1.20 -9.74 1.08
CA THR A 124 0.08 -10.46 1.18
C THR A 124 0.64 -10.36 2.60
N SER A 125 0.57 -9.18 3.22
CA SER A 125 1.04 -8.94 4.59
C SER A 125 0.21 -9.67 5.65
N LEU A 126 -1.12 -9.70 5.52
CA LEU A 126 -1.98 -10.46 6.43
C LEU A 126 -1.69 -11.95 6.35
N THR A 127 -1.50 -12.45 5.12
CA THR A 127 -1.16 -13.86 4.92
C THR A 127 0.23 -14.19 5.47
N LEU A 128 1.20 -13.28 5.30
CA LEU A 128 2.53 -13.42 5.91
C LEU A 128 2.44 -13.51 7.43
N ALA A 129 1.60 -12.71 8.09
CA ALA A 129 1.38 -12.78 9.53
C ALA A 129 0.84 -14.16 9.96
N VAL A 130 -0.11 -14.72 9.22
CA VAL A 130 -0.62 -16.09 9.47
C VAL A 130 0.47 -17.14 9.31
N ILE A 131 1.31 -17.03 8.27
CA ILE A 131 2.44 -17.95 8.06
C ILE A 131 3.41 -17.87 9.24
N ARG A 132 3.76 -16.67 9.70
CA ARG A 132 4.65 -16.48 10.86
C ARG A 132 4.05 -17.05 12.15
N ILE A 133 2.75 -16.90 12.38
CA ILE A 133 2.05 -17.56 13.50
C ILE A 133 2.18 -19.09 13.40
N CYS A 134 2.02 -19.65 12.20
CA CYS A 134 2.17 -21.10 11.98
C CYS A 134 3.62 -21.59 12.20
N ASP A 135 4.62 -20.76 11.89
CA ASP A 135 6.03 -21.07 12.15
C ASP A 135 6.32 -21.10 13.66
N VAL A 136 5.73 -20.18 14.43
CA VAL A 136 5.83 -20.17 15.90
C VAL A 136 5.02 -21.32 16.51
N CYS A 137 3.86 -21.66 15.98
CA CYS A 137 2.97 -22.71 16.48
C CYS A 137 2.75 -23.83 15.45
N PRO A 138 3.71 -24.76 15.29
CA PRO A 138 3.67 -25.76 14.22
C PRO A 138 2.54 -26.80 14.37
N THR A 139 1.88 -26.86 15.52
CA THR A 139 0.72 -27.74 15.78
C THR A 139 -0.56 -27.24 15.10
N LEU A 140 -0.58 -26.00 14.60
CA LEU A 140 -1.73 -25.44 13.91
C LEU A 140 -1.95 -26.14 12.56
N LYS A 141 -3.14 -26.72 12.38
CA LYS A 141 -3.54 -27.39 11.13
C LYS A 141 -3.53 -26.44 9.92
N VAL A 142 -3.65 -25.14 10.15
CA VAL A 142 -3.60 -24.07 9.13
C VAL A 142 -2.29 -24.09 8.34
N LYS A 143 -1.17 -24.52 8.96
CA LYS A 143 0.13 -24.65 8.28
C LYS A 143 0.05 -25.48 7.00
N LYS A 144 -0.80 -26.51 6.97
CA LYS A 144 -1.00 -27.40 5.80
C LYS A 144 -1.54 -26.67 4.56
N LEU A 145 -2.10 -25.46 4.70
CA LEU A 145 -2.54 -24.64 3.58
C LEU A 145 -1.37 -24.02 2.81
N PHE A 146 -0.23 -23.79 3.47
CA PHE A 146 0.94 -23.14 2.88
C PHE A 146 2.04 -24.12 2.46
N GLU A 147 1.83 -25.42 2.64
CA GLU A 147 2.84 -26.45 2.36
C GLU A 147 2.88 -26.87 0.88
N GLY A 148 4.09 -27.18 0.42
CA GLY A 148 4.35 -27.75 -0.90
C GLY A 148 3.89 -26.84 -2.04
N ARG A 149 3.02 -27.36 -2.91
CA ARG A 149 2.51 -26.63 -4.09
C ARG A 149 1.36 -25.67 -3.76
N ARG A 150 0.74 -25.79 -2.59
CA ARG A 150 -0.47 -25.01 -2.23
C ARG A 150 -0.18 -23.52 -2.05
N ILE A 151 1.03 -23.15 -1.61
CA ILE A 151 1.46 -21.75 -1.50
C ILE A 151 1.35 -21.00 -2.83
N TYR A 152 1.58 -21.66 -3.97
CA TYR A 152 1.49 -21.02 -5.29
C TYR A 152 0.07 -20.60 -5.65
N VAL A 153 -0.95 -21.27 -5.08
CA VAL A 153 -2.35 -20.83 -5.21
C VAL A 153 -2.54 -19.49 -4.49
N PHE A 154 -2.02 -19.35 -3.28
CA PHE A 154 -2.06 -18.08 -2.54
C PHE A 154 -1.29 -16.96 -3.26
N ILE A 155 -0.10 -17.26 -3.79
CA ILE A 155 0.68 -16.31 -4.59
C ILE A 155 -0.13 -15.83 -5.80
N PHE A 156 -0.78 -16.75 -6.52
CA PHE A 156 -1.67 -16.39 -7.63
C PHE A 156 -2.83 -15.49 -7.15
N LEU A 157 -3.44 -15.82 -6.01
CA LEU A 157 -4.52 -15.00 -5.43
C LEU A 157 -4.05 -13.60 -5.03
N PHE A 158 -2.83 -13.45 -4.51
CA PHE A 158 -2.26 -12.13 -4.20
C PHE A 158 -2.14 -11.28 -5.46
N TRP A 159 -1.62 -11.87 -6.55
CA TRP A 159 -1.55 -11.23 -7.86
C TRP A 159 -2.92 -10.89 -8.41
N ALA A 160 -3.85 -11.84 -8.40
CA ALA A 160 -5.20 -11.63 -8.89
C ALA A 160 -5.91 -10.49 -8.13
N TYR A 161 -5.73 -10.40 -6.81
CA TYR A 161 -6.35 -9.36 -5.98
C TYR A 161 -5.77 -7.95 -6.25
N GLY A 162 -4.44 -7.83 -6.31
CA GLY A 162 -3.78 -6.56 -6.66
C GLY A 162 -4.10 -6.11 -8.08
N MET A 163 -4.14 -7.05 -9.04
CA MET A 163 -4.53 -6.76 -10.42
C MET A 163 -6.00 -6.40 -10.55
N TYR A 164 -6.91 -7.04 -9.82
CA TYR A 164 -8.31 -6.61 -9.73
C TYR A 164 -8.41 -5.15 -9.27
N ALA A 165 -7.67 -4.80 -8.22
CA ALA A 165 -7.64 -3.44 -7.69
C ALA A 165 -7.05 -2.44 -8.70
N ALA A 166 -5.96 -2.78 -9.36
CA ALA A 166 -5.33 -1.92 -10.37
C ALA A 166 -6.23 -1.70 -11.60
N PHE A 167 -6.80 -2.78 -12.13
CA PHE A 167 -7.44 -2.79 -13.45
C PHE A 167 -8.94 -2.53 -13.44
N LEU A 168 -9.64 -3.02 -12.41
CA LEU A 168 -11.10 -3.09 -12.39
C LEU A 168 -11.73 -2.13 -11.35
N SER A 169 -10.92 -1.57 -10.47
CA SER A 169 -11.37 -0.63 -9.45
C SER A 169 -11.28 0.83 -9.91
N LYS A 170 -11.96 1.74 -9.18
CA LYS A 170 -11.83 3.19 -9.41
C LYS A 170 -10.45 3.64 -8.93
N PRO A 171 -9.63 4.29 -9.76
CA PRO A 171 -8.29 4.73 -9.34
C PRO A 171 -8.38 5.89 -8.34
N VAL A 172 -7.32 6.05 -7.56
CA VAL A 172 -7.07 7.30 -6.83
C VAL A 172 -6.45 8.34 -7.77
N THR A 173 -6.40 9.60 -7.37
CA THR A 173 -5.88 10.72 -8.15
C THR A 173 -5.10 11.65 -7.23
N PHE A 174 -4.01 12.21 -7.73
CA PHE A 174 -3.13 13.02 -6.88
C PHE A 174 -3.68 14.44 -6.71
N SER A 175 -3.61 14.95 -5.50
CA SER A 175 -3.89 16.35 -5.18
C SER A 175 -2.65 17.00 -4.57
N SER A 176 -2.05 17.94 -5.31
CA SER A 176 -0.91 18.74 -4.83
C SER A 176 -1.29 19.66 -3.66
N SER A 177 -2.56 20.04 -3.56
CA SER A 177 -3.09 20.77 -2.40
C SER A 177 -2.88 20.03 -1.09
N TYR A 178 -2.91 18.70 -1.08
CA TYR A 178 -2.76 17.92 0.16
C TYR A 178 -1.58 16.95 0.16
N MET A 179 -0.78 16.91 -0.91
CA MET A 179 0.33 15.95 -1.10
C MET A 179 -0.12 14.49 -0.96
N SER A 180 -1.32 14.16 -1.40
CA SER A 180 -1.92 12.84 -1.17
C SER A 180 -2.85 12.42 -2.31
N TRP A 181 -3.32 11.18 -2.26
CA TRP A 181 -4.09 10.52 -3.29
C TRP A 181 -5.55 10.31 -2.85
N PHE A 182 -6.49 10.75 -3.66
CA PHE A 182 -7.93 10.70 -3.34
C PHE A 182 -8.72 10.09 -4.50
N PHE A 183 -9.84 9.45 -4.19
CA PHE A 183 -10.72 8.94 -5.25
C PHE A 183 -11.42 10.07 -6.02
N ASP A 184 -11.75 11.17 -5.34
CA ASP A 184 -12.32 12.36 -5.96
C ASP A 184 -11.22 13.25 -6.56
N PRO A 185 -11.22 13.49 -7.89
CA PRO A 185 -10.26 14.36 -8.56
C PRO A 185 -10.50 15.87 -8.33
N GLN A 186 -11.53 16.26 -7.57
CA GLN A 186 -11.86 17.65 -7.21
C GLN A 186 -12.18 18.52 -8.44
N ILE A 187 -12.91 17.96 -9.39
CA ILE A 187 -13.33 18.64 -10.64
C ILE A 187 -14.75 19.23 -10.57
N GLY A 188 -15.33 19.34 -9.38
CA GLY A 188 -16.67 19.93 -9.14
C GLY A 188 -17.86 18.96 -9.21
N ASN A 189 -17.61 17.68 -9.53
CA ASN A 189 -18.62 16.63 -9.49
C ASN A 189 -18.95 16.17 -8.06
N ASN A 190 -20.07 15.46 -7.88
CA ASN A 190 -20.45 14.92 -6.58
C ASN A 190 -19.43 13.85 -6.09
N PRO A 191 -18.79 14.01 -4.91
CA PRO A 191 -17.79 13.07 -4.41
C PRO A 191 -18.27 11.61 -4.27
N SER A 192 -19.58 11.41 -4.04
CA SER A 192 -20.18 10.07 -3.91
C SER A 192 -20.01 9.20 -5.17
N LEU A 193 -19.83 9.81 -6.34
CA LEU A 193 -19.58 9.10 -7.60
C LEU A 193 -18.25 8.36 -7.60
N TYR A 194 -17.29 8.78 -6.78
CA TYR A 194 -15.93 8.25 -6.76
C TYR A 194 -15.68 7.23 -5.64
N VAL A 195 -16.65 7.03 -4.74
CA VAL A 195 -16.53 6.08 -3.63
C VAL A 195 -16.17 4.68 -4.15
N ASN A 196 -15.16 4.10 -3.53
CA ASN A 196 -14.59 2.80 -3.81
C ASN A 196 -14.78 1.87 -2.61
N LEU A 197 -15.88 1.11 -2.65
CA LEU A 197 -16.22 0.17 -1.58
C LEU A 197 -15.19 -0.94 -1.40
N ALA A 198 -14.56 -1.40 -2.49
CA ALA A 198 -13.54 -2.45 -2.42
C ALA A 198 -12.32 -2.00 -1.58
N HIS A 199 -11.88 -0.77 -1.78
CA HIS A 199 -10.83 -0.15 -0.96
C HIS A 199 -11.28 0.01 0.50
N THR A 200 -12.52 0.47 0.73
CA THR A 200 -13.06 0.63 2.09
C THR A 200 -13.10 -0.69 2.86
N PHE A 201 -13.61 -1.76 2.24
CA PHE A 201 -13.60 -3.09 2.84
C PHE A 201 -12.19 -3.63 3.06
N ASN A 202 -11.28 -3.45 2.10
CA ASN A 202 -9.87 -3.83 2.25
C ASN A 202 -9.24 -3.16 3.48
N ASN A 203 -9.36 -1.84 3.58
CA ASN A 203 -8.75 -1.10 4.68
C ASN A 203 -9.40 -1.42 6.04
N GLY A 204 -10.70 -1.66 6.08
CA GLY A 204 -11.38 -2.15 7.29
C GLY A 204 -10.84 -3.53 7.72
N LEU A 205 -10.72 -4.47 6.79
CA LEU A 205 -10.15 -5.78 7.04
C LEU A 205 -8.69 -5.70 7.48
N MET A 206 -7.92 -4.80 6.87
CA MET A 206 -6.52 -4.55 7.24
C MET A 206 -6.38 -4.00 8.65
N ALA A 207 -7.16 -2.97 9.00
CA ALA A 207 -7.14 -2.39 10.34
C ALA A 207 -7.43 -3.44 11.42
N VAL A 208 -8.46 -4.26 11.24
CA VAL A 208 -8.83 -5.31 12.19
C VAL A 208 -7.84 -6.48 12.16
N GLY A 209 -7.49 -6.95 10.97
CA GLY A 209 -6.66 -8.13 10.76
C GLY A 209 -5.23 -7.93 11.25
N THR A 210 -4.64 -6.75 11.03
CA THR A 210 -3.28 -6.46 11.51
C THR A 210 -3.21 -6.48 13.04
N VAL A 211 -4.15 -5.80 13.72
CA VAL A 211 -4.21 -5.79 15.19
C VAL A 211 -4.38 -7.21 15.76
N ILE A 212 -5.29 -8.01 15.21
CA ILE A 212 -5.54 -9.36 15.70
C ILE A 212 -4.33 -10.28 15.45
N LEU A 213 -3.85 -10.35 14.20
CA LEU A 213 -2.82 -11.32 13.82
C LEU A 213 -1.46 -10.98 14.41
N TYR A 214 -1.00 -9.73 14.27
CA TYR A 214 0.30 -9.34 14.82
C TYR A 214 0.26 -9.17 16.34
N GLY A 215 -0.88 -8.78 16.92
CA GLY A 215 -1.09 -8.83 18.37
C GLY A 215 -0.98 -10.24 18.92
N TYR A 216 -1.57 -11.23 18.22
CA TYR A 216 -1.44 -12.63 18.57
C TYR A 216 -0.02 -13.17 18.37
N LEU A 217 0.65 -12.80 17.27
CA LEU A 217 2.05 -13.15 17.04
C LEU A 217 2.97 -12.59 18.15
N ALA A 218 2.73 -11.35 18.57
CA ALA A 218 3.46 -10.71 19.66
C ALA A 218 3.24 -11.46 20.99
N TYR A 219 1.99 -11.78 21.31
CA TYR A 219 1.62 -12.58 22.48
C TYR A 219 2.35 -13.94 22.51
N LEU A 220 2.31 -14.69 21.40
CA LEU A 220 2.99 -15.98 21.29
C LEU A 220 4.51 -15.86 21.46
N SER A 221 5.09 -14.79 20.89
CA SER A 221 6.54 -14.52 20.98
C SER A 221 6.99 -14.20 22.40
N LEU A 222 6.12 -13.57 23.21
CA LEU A 222 6.37 -13.30 24.63
C LEU A 222 6.23 -14.56 25.50
N GLN A 223 5.30 -15.46 25.18
CA GLN A 223 5.09 -16.68 25.96
C GLN A 223 6.17 -17.74 25.78
N LYS A 224 6.80 -17.83 24.61
CA LYS A 224 7.89 -18.80 24.38
C LYS A 224 9.21 -18.31 24.97
N SER A 225 9.46 -18.58 26.24
CA SER A 225 10.78 -18.50 26.87
C SER A 225 11.57 -19.79 26.64
N GLY A 226 12.51 -19.80 25.68
CA GLY A 226 13.41 -20.92 25.44
C GLY A 226 14.54 -20.56 24.49
N THR A 227 15.77 -20.78 24.96
CA THR A 227 17.12 -20.67 24.36
C THR A 227 17.24 -20.03 22.98
N VAL A 228 17.78 -18.81 22.98
CA VAL A 228 18.30 -18.12 21.78
C VAL A 228 19.45 -18.96 21.22
N GLY A 229 19.12 -19.85 20.28
CA GLY A 229 20.08 -20.51 19.42
C GLY A 229 20.68 -19.49 18.47
N THR A 230 22.00 -19.50 18.37
CA THR A 230 22.85 -18.65 17.53
C THR A 230 22.30 -18.53 16.10
N GLY A 231 21.78 -17.35 15.76
CA GLY A 231 21.35 -17.01 14.38
C GLY A 231 19.97 -16.34 14.24
N GLN A 232 19.20 -16.18 15.32
CA GLN A 232 17.83 -15.63 15.25
C GLN A 232 17.74 -14.20 15.78
N LEU A 233 17.03 -13.34 15.04
CA LEU A 233 16.61 -11.98 15.42
C LEU A 233 16.22 -11.93 16.91
N SER A 234 16.67 -10.90 17.64
CA SER A 234 16.28 -10.69 19.03
C SER A 234 14.74 -10.63 19.12
N LYS A 235 14.13 -11.27 20.13
CA LYS A 235 12.67 -11.22 20.37
C LYS A 235 12.12 -9.78 20.30
N TYR A 236 12.93 -8.82 20.76
CA TYR A 236 12.60 -7.40 20.71
C TYR A 236 12.54 -6.83 19.28
N GLN A 237 13.38 -7.30 18.36
CA GLN A 237 13.36 -6.88 16.96
C GLN A 237 12.06 -7.31 16.27
N ILE A 238 11.61 -8.55 16.49
CA ILE A 238 10.35 -9.07 15.94
C ILE A 238 9.15 -8.30 16.50
N LEU A 239 9.13 -8.03 17.81
CA LEU A 239 8.05 -7.29 18.46
C LEU A 239 8.00 -5.83 18.00
N LEU A 240 9.15 -5.18 17.89
CA LEU A 240 9.26 -3.80 17.45
C LEU A 240 8.84 -3.65 15.98
N GLN A 241 9.26 -4.59 15.12
CA GLN A 241 8.84 -4.64 13.72
C GLN A 241 7.32 -4.80 13.62
N ALA A 242 6.73 -5.75 14.35
CA ALA A 242 5.29 -5.98 14.38
C ALA A 242 4.53 -4.74 14.87
N PHE A 243 5.01 -4.09 15.92
CA PHE A 243 4.42 -2.87 16.47
C PHE A 243 4.38 -1.72 15.46
N PHE A 244 5.52 -1.39 14.85
CA PHE A 244 5.60 -0.31 13.87
C PHE A 244 4.81 -0.65 12.60
N PHE A 245 4.88 -1.90 12.14
CA PHE A 245 4.07 -2.34 11.01
C PHE A 245 2.57 -2.11 11.27
N CYS A 246 2.08 -2.53 12.44
CA CYS A 246 0.66 -2.38 12.80
C CYS A 246 0.23 -0.93 12.93
N ILE A 247 1.00 -0.09 13.64
CA ILE A 247 0.58 1.29 13.89
C ILE A 247 0.50 2.09 12.59
N PHE A 248 1.47 1.95 11.69
CA PHE A 248 1.46 2.67 10.40
C PHE A 248 0.37 2.15 9.46
N HIS A 249 0.16 0.83 9.37
CA HIS A 249 -0.94 0.28 8.55
C HIS A 249 -2.31 0.63 9.11
N LEU A 250 -2.47 0.66 10.44
CA LEU A 250 -3.71 1.05 11.09
C LEU A 250 -4.05 2.52 10.82
N ILE A 251 -3.07 3.42 11.05
CA ILE A 251 -3.22 4.85 10.78
C ILE A 251 -3.55 5.06 9.30
N GLY A 252 -2.75 4.50 8.39
CA GLY A 252 -3.00 4.60 6.95
C GLY A 252 -4.39 4.11 6.57
N SER A 253 -4.75 2.89 6.97
CA SER A 253 -6.02 2.27 6.61
C SER A 253 -7.24 3.06 7.12
N ILE A 254 -7.24 3.47 8.39
CA ILE A 254 -8.36 4.20 9.00
C ILE A 254 -8.48 5.60 8.39
N LEU A 255 -7.38 6.33 8.27
CA LEU A 255 -7.41 7.69 7.76
C LEU A 255 -7.82 7.72 6.28
N TYR A 256 -7.35 6.79 5.47
CA TYR A 256 -7.77 6.70 4.06
C TYR A 256 -9.24 6.31 3.88
N VAL A 257 -9.82 5.56 4.82
CA VAL A 257 -11.27 5.33 4.85
C VAL A 257 -12.01 6.60 5.26
N TYR A 258 -11.55 7.26 6.33
CA TYR A 258 -12.14 8.51 6.82
C TYR A 258 -12.15 9.60 5.74
N MET A 259 -11.02 9.84 5.06
CA MET A 259 -10.86 10.84 4.00
C MET A 259 -11.76 10.61 2.78
N GLN A 260 -12.30 9.40 2.61
CA GLN A 260 -13.20 9.08 1.51
C GLN A 260 -14.64 9.55 1.76
N PHE A 261 -15.03 9.66 3.03
CA PHE A 261 -16.40 9.99 3.44
C PHE A 261 -16.51 11.35 4.13
N VAL A 262 -15.42 11.84 4.70
CA VAL A 262 -15.38 13.08 5.47
C VAL A 262 -14.17 13.90 5.05
N SER A 263 -14.37 15.21 4.88
CA SER A 263 -13.30 16.16 4.63
C SER A 263 -12.34 16.20 5.83
N ALA A 264 -11.07 15.86 5.60
CA ALA A 264 -10.04 15.89 6.62
C ALA A 264 -9.22 17.19 6.54
N PRO A 265 -8.75 17.73 7.68
CA PRO A 265 -7.81 18.84 7.68
C PRO A 265 -6.45 18.41 7.11
N GLU A 266 -5.71 19.35 6.50
CA GLU A 266 -4.46 19.06 5.75
C GLU A 266 -3.44 18.25 6.55
N PHE A 267 -3.28 18.55 7.85
CA PHE A 267 -2.31 17.86 8.70
C PHE A 267 -2.64 16.36 8.82
N LEU A 268 -3.93 16.02 8.87
CA LEU A 268 -4.41 14.65 9.00
C LEU A 268 -4.16 13.87 7.70
N VAL A 269 -4.35 14.53 6.57
CA VAL A 269 -4.00 13.97 5.26
C VAL A 269 -2.50 13.70 5.17
N LEU A 270 -1.66 14.64 5.57
CA LEU A 270 -0.21 14.44 5.56
C LEU A 270 0.22 13.27 6.47
N ILE A 271 -0.38 13.14 7.66
CA ILE A 271 -0.14 11.99 8.54
C ILE A 271 -0.52 10.68 7.84
N SER A 272 -1.65 10.62 7.14
CA SER A 272 -2.05 9.42 6.40
C SER A 272 -1.04 9.05 5.30
N GLN A 273 -0.51 10.05 4.58
CA GLN A 273 0.47 9.84 3.51
C GLN A 273 1.81 9.37 4.09
N LEU A 274 2.26 9.98 5.18
CA LEU A 274 3.46 9.55 5.89
C LEU A 274 3.30 8.14 6.46
N ALA A 275 2.13 7.80 7.00
CA ALA A 275 1.85 6.46 7.50
C ALA A 275 1.90 5.40 6.38
N TRP A 276 1.39 5.71 5.19
CA TRP A 276 1.55 4.84 4.02
C TRP A 276 3.04 4.66 3.66
N GLN A 277 3.81 5.75 3.66
CA GLN A 277 5.24 5.69 3.39
C GLN A 277 6.01 4.84 4.41
N PHE A 278 5.82 5.09 5.69
CA PHE A 278 6.50 4.35 6.76
C PHE A 278 6.03 2.90 6.87
N GLY A 279 4.76 2.62 6.55
CA GLY A 279 4.23 1.26 6.52
C GLY A 279 4.96 0.36 5.52
N THR A 280 5.35 0.91 4.37
CA THR A 280 6.00 0.16 3.27
C THR A 280 7.45 -0.22 3.58
N GLY A 281 8.16 0.52 4.44
CA GLY A 281 9.58 0.27 4.73
C GLY A 281 9.89 -0.79 5.79
N MET A 282 8.90 -1.24 6.57
CA MET A 282 9.10 -2.06 7.78
C MET A 282 8.82 -3.56 7.58
N THR A 283 8.32 -3.96 6.41
CA THR A 283 7.93 -5.33 6.04
C THR A 283 9.09 -6.26 5.72
N THR A 284 10.22 -5.73 5.23
CA THR A 284 11.34 -6.50 4.65
C THR A 284 12.51 -6.80 5.57
N GLN A 285 12.49 -6.35 6.81
CA GLN A 285 13.59 -6.57 7.74
C GLN A 285 13.36 -7.81 8.62
N ALA A 286 13.46 -9.03 8.06
CA ALA A 286 13.63 -10.29 8.81
C ALA A 286 14.07 -11.47 7.94
#